data_AF-A0A3D0QSQ5-F1
#
_entry.id   AF-A0A3D0QSQ5-F1
#
_cell.length_a   1.000
_cell.length_b   1.000
_cell.length_c   1.000
_cell.angle_alpha   90.00
_cell.angle_beta   90.00
_cell.angle_gamma   90.00
#
_symmetry.space_group_name_H-M   'P 1'
#
loop_
_entity.id
_entity.type
_entity.pdbx_description
1 polymer ?
#
loop_
_entity_poly.entity_id
_entity_poly.type
_entity_poly.pdbx_seq_one_letter_code
_entity_poly.pdbx_strand_id
1 'polypeptide(L)'
;MRASAFLYPWDVVGDPAAPGRLAELGVQQVTLASAYHSTRALTPRHPRHRIVTARHAAVLYPPDAGRWSGRELRPYPQTWTAGRDPWGEAATVLRGAGLAVHSWVVLAHNSRLGGEHPRTSVRNAYGDSYPWAPCVARPEVRAYAVSLAAEAAVRPGAGGTELESCGWYGLAHLHAHDKTAGVPLGGAGQYLMSLCFCEVCREGYASAGADPERLRTAVVRALEPLWAGQPEPGPPPGRTPGREQEWAAVEELLGSEAAATRAWRSAVASA
;
A
#
# COMPACT_ATOMS: atom_id res chain seq x y z
N MET A 1 5.03 25.61 4.35
CA MET A 1 4.37 24.30 4.31
C MET A 1 2.94 24.46 4.81
N ARG A 2 1.95 23.84 4.17
CA ARG A 2 0.56 23.80 4.67
C ARG A 2 0.40 22.51 5.49
N ALA A 3 -0.15 22.62 6.70
CA ALA A 3 -0.47 21.45 7.52
C ALA A 3 -1.80 20.82 7.06
N SER A 4 -1.84 19.49 6.98
CA SER A 4 -3.04 18.71 6.62
C SER A 4 -3.35 17.69 7.71
N ALA A 5 -4.62 17.47 7.99
CA ALA A 5 -5.09 16.36 8.82
C ALA A 5 -5.55 15.19 7.93
N PHE A 6 -5.12 13.97 8.24
CA PHE A 6 -5.61 12.76 7.58
C PHE A 6 -6.92 12.34 8.24
N LEU A 7 -7.97 12.17 7.44
CA LEU A 7 -9.30 11.81 7.92
C LEU A 7 -9.94 10.75 7.04
N TYR A 8 -10.86 10.02 7.64
CA TYR A 8 -11.79 9.18 6.90
C TYR A 8 -13.17 9.86 6.81
N PRO A 9 -13.95 9.57 5.77
CA PRO A 9 -15.35 9.99 5.68
C PRO A 9 -16.19 9.66 6.93
N TRP A 10 -15.92 8.52 7.59
CA TRP A 10 -16.63 8.15 8.81
C TRP A 10 -16.33 9.04 10.03
N ASP A 11 -15.25 9.83 10.01
CA ASP A 11 -14.96 10.81 11.07
C ASP A 11 -15.84 12.06 10.95
N VAL A 12 -16.46 12.27 9.78
CA VAL A 12 -17.18 13.51 9.42
C VAL A 12 -18.68 13.26 9.20
N VAL A 13 -19.03 12.18 8.50
CA VAL A 13 -20.41 11.87 8.12
C VAL A 13 -21.30 11.64 9.36
N GLY A 14 -22.25 12.55 9.55
CA GLY A 14 -23.13 12.62 10.71
C GLY A 14 -22.44 12.97 12.03
N ASP A 15 -21.37 13.76 11.95
CA ASP A 15 -20.82 14.59 13.03
C ASP A 15 -20.81 16.06 12.61
N PRO A 16 -21.87 16.84 12.92
CA PRO A 16 -21.95 18.24 12.53
C PRO A 16 -20.84 19.13 13.09
N ALA A 17 -20.19 18.72 14.19
CA ALA A 17 -19.14 19.49 14.83
C ALA A 17 -17.73 19.14 14.30
N ALA A 18 -17.57 18.08 13.49
CA ALA A 18 -16.27 17.68 12.96
C ALA A 18 -15.57 18.78 12.14
N PRO A 19 -16.21 19.47 11.19
CA PRO A 19 -15.55 20.51 10.40
C PRO A 19 -15.04 21.68 11.26
N GLY A 20 -15.86 22.14 12.21
CA GLY A 20 -15.49 23.22 13.13
C GLY A 20 -14.28 22.85 14.00
N ARG A 21 -14.30 21.66 14.60
CA ARG A 21 -13.17 21.16 15.41
C ARG A 21 -11.87 21.05 14.61
N LEU A 22 -11.95 20.69 13.32
CA LEU A 22 -10.77 20.64 12.45
C LEU A 22 -10.26 22.05 12.12
N ALA A 23 -11.14 22.99 11.81
CA ALA A 23 -10.75 24.38 11.57
C ALA A 23 -10.09 25.02 12.81
N GLU A 24 -10.60 24.71 14.01
CA GLU A 24 -10.04 25.16 15.30
C GLU A 24 -8.62 24.61 15.58
N LEU A 25 -8.20 23.51 14.94
CA LEU A 25 -6.80 23.06 14.99
C LEU A 25 -5.84 23.96 14.21
N GLY A 26 -6.37 24.91 13.42
CA GLY A 26 -5.58 25.79 12.56
C GLY A 26 -5.07 25.12 11.28
N VAL A 27 -5.53 23.90 10.97
CA VAL A 27 -5.23 23.25 9.69
C VAL A 27 -6.02 23.91 8.56
N GLN A 28 -5.41 23.98 7.38
CA GLN A 28 -6.04 24.57 6.19
C GLN A 28 -6.49 23.51 5.19
N GLN A 29 -6.12 22.25 5.43
CA GLN A 29 -6.31 21.15 4.51
C GLN A 29 -6.69 19.87 5.27
N VAL A 30 -7.52 19.06 4.63
CA VAL A 30 -7.81 17.69 5.00
C VAL A 30 -7.42 16.76 3.86
N THR A 31 -6.66 15.71 4.19
CA THR A 31 -6.34 14.59 3.32
C THR A 31 -7.38 13.49 3.60
N LEU A 32 -8.43 13.44 2.79
CA LEU A 32 -9.63 12.64 3.02
C LEU A 32 -9.58 11.30 2.26
N ALA A 33 -9.68 10.19 2.99
CA ALA A 33 -9.67 8.83 2.44
C ALA A 33 -10.77 8.64 1.39
N SER A 34 -10.35 8.46 0.14
CA SER A 34 -11.22 8.23 -1.01
C SER A 34 -11.19 6.76 -1.45
N ALA A 35 -10.04 6.10 -1.33
CA ALA A 35 -9.86 4.66 -1.44
C ALA A 35 -8.88 4.20 -0.36
N TYR A 36 -9.27 3.22 0.45
CA TYR A 36 -8.46 2.79 1.59
C TYR A 36 -8.54 1.30 1.84
N HIS A 37 -7.51 0.73 2.48
CA HIS A 37 -7.46 -0.68 2.83
C HIS A 37 -8.31 -1.02 4.07
N SER A 38 -8.45 -2.31 4.39
CA SER A 38 -9.15 -2.76 5.60
C SER A 38 -8.45 -2.25 6.86
N THR A 39 -9.23 -1.81 7.84
CA THR A 39 -8.70 -1.32 9.12
C THR A 39 -9.78 -1.38 10.20
N ARG A 40 -9.36 -1.46 11.46
CA ARG A 40 -10.21 -1.21 12.63
C ARG A 40 -9.74 0.10 13.26
N ALA A 41 -10.50 1.17 13.02
CA ALA A 41 -10.15 2.52 13.43
C ALA A 41 -10.89 2.94 14.70
N LEU A 42 -10.18 3.66 15.59
CA LEU A 42 -10.80 4.38 16.71
C LEU A 42 -11.27 5.75 16.24
N THR A 43 -12.46 6.15 16.70
CA THR A 43 -13.14 7.41 16.32
C THR A 43 -13.59 8.15 17.59
N PRO A 44 -12.65 8.59 18.44
CA PRO A 44 -12.96 9.00 19.81
C PRO A 44 -13.86 10.24 19.91
N ARG A 45 -13.89 11.09 18.87
CA ARG A 45 -14.66 12.34 18.87
C ARG A 45 -16.00 12.27 18.13
N HIS A 46 -16.26 11.19 17.38
CA HIS A 46 -17.50 11.07 16.62
C HIS A 46 -18.70 10.82 17.56
N PRO A 47 -19.89 11.44 17.42
CA PRO A 47 -20.96 11.31 18.41
C PRO A 47 -21.62 9.92 18.46
N ARG A 48 -21.64 9.18 17.35
CA ARG A 48 -22.44 7.94 17.19
C ARG A 48 -21.66 6.63 17.23
N HIS A 49 -20.33 6.67 17.14
CA HIS A 49 -19.52 5.46 17.12
C HIS A 49 -18.14 5.75 17.72
N ARG A 50 -17.47 4.70 18.20
CA ARG A 50 -16.12 4.76 18.78
C ARG A 50 -15.12 3.92 18.01
N ILE A 51 -15.63 2.95 17.24
CA ILE A 51 -14.85 2.04 16.41
C ILE A 51 -15.56 1.93 15.07
N VAL A 52 -14.78 1.96 13.98
CA VAL A 52 -15.23 1.59 12.63
C VAL A 52 -14.37 0.43 12.16
N THR A 53 -15.03 -0.60 11.63
CA THR A 53 -14.34 -1.72 10.97
C THR A 53 -14.55 -1.63 9.47
N ALA A 54 -13.54 -1.12 8.76
CA ALA A 54 -13.43 -1.23 7.31
C ALA A 54 -13.02 -2.66 6.96
N ARG A 55 -13.96 -3.43 6.40
CA ARG A 55 -13.83 -4.90 6.27
C ARG A 55 -12.88 -5.34 5.16
N HIS A 56 -12.71 -4.50 4.13
CA HIS A 56 -11.88 -4.77 2.97
C HIS A 56 -11.37 -3.45 2.39
N ALA A 57 -10.44 -3.52 1.44
CA ALA A 57 -10.04 -2.34 0.70
C ALA A 57 -11.16 -1.87 -0.22
N ALA A 58 -11.57 -0.61 -0.11
CA ALA A 58 -12.73 -0.08 -0.81
C ALA A 58 -12.59 1.41 -1.14
N VAL A 59 -13.33 1.85 -2.16
CA VAL A 59 -13.60 3.26 -2.36
C VAL A 59 -14.74 3.72 -1.43
N LEU A 60 -14.64 4.98 -1.01
CA LEU A 60 -15.62 5.65 -0.15
C LEU A 60 -16.55 6.60 -0.92
N TYR A 61 -16.60 6.42 -2.23
CA TYR A 61 -17.49 7.09 -3.18
C TYR A 61 -18.08 6.03 -4.15
N PRO A 62 -19.15 6.34 -4.91
CA PRO A 62 -19.65 5.47 -5.97
C PRO A 62 -18.63 5.39 -7.12
N PRO A 63 -18.05 4.20 -7.42
CA PRO A 63 -17.16 4.06 -8.56
C PRO A 63 -17.88 4.36 -9.88
N ASP A 64 -17.17 4.96 -10.82
CA ASP A 64 -17.65 5.23 -12.18
C ASP A 64 -17.84 3.91 -12.96
N ALA A 65 -19.11 3.53 -13.17
CA ALA A 65 -19.45 2.29 -13.87
C ALA A 65 -18.91 2.24 -15.31
N GLY A 66 -18.84 3.38 -16.00
CA GLY A 66 -18.28 3.47 -17.36
C GLY A 66 -16.77 3.24 -17.35
N ARG A 67 -16.05 3.86 -16.40
CA ARG A 67 -14.60 3.70 -16.25
C ARG A 67 -14.18 2.26 -15.97
N TRP A 68 -14.94 1.55 -15.16
CA TRP A 68 -14.63 0.19 -14.72
C TRP A 68 -15.33 -0.92 -15.53
N SER A 69 -16.16 -0.56 -16.50
CA SER A 69 -16.83 -1.53 -17.36
C SER A 69 -15.82 -2.44 -18.08
N GLY A 70 -16.06 -3.75 -18.05
CA GLY A 70 -15.21 -4.76 -18.69
C GLY A 70 -13.83 -4.97 -18.06
N ARG A 71 -13.47 -4.25 -17.00
CA ARG A 71 -12.19 -4.44 -16.30
C ARG A 71 -12.28 -5.60 -15.32
N GLU A 72 -11.27 -6.49 -15.37
CA GLU A 72 -11.12 -7.57 -14.41
C GLU A 72 -10.88 -7.00 -13.00
N LEU A 73 -9.89 -6.11 -12.86
CA LEU A 73 -9.58 -5.43 -11.61
C LEU A 73 -10.38 -4.12 -11.51
N ARG A 74 -11.16 -4.00 -10.43
CA ARG A 74 -12.02 -2.83 -10.14
C ARG A 74 -12.12 -2.58 -8.64
N PRO A 75 -12.35 -1.32 -8.22
CA PRO A 75 -12.47 -1.00 -6.80
C PRO A 75 -13.76 -1.60 -6.23
N TYR A 76 -13.70 -1.96 -4.94
CA TYR A 76 -14.85 -2.45 -4.22
C TYR A 76 -15.61 -1.29 -3.56
N PRO A 77 -16.95 -1.33 -3.52
CA PRO A 77 -17.72 -0.41 -2.69
C PRO A 77 -17.58 -0.78 -1.20
N GLN A 78 -17.69 0.24 -0.35
CA GLN A 78 -17.77 0.09 1.10
C GLN A 78 -19.23 -0.06 1.59
N THR A 79 -19.41 -0.57 2.81
CA THR A 79 -20.73 -0.75 3.45
C THR A 79 -20.73 -0.47 4.97
N TRP A 80 -19.74 0.29 5.47
CA TRP A 80 -19.58 0.61 6.90
C TRP A 80 -19.76 2.10 7.24
N THR A 81 -19.72 2.99 6.25
CA THR A 81 -20.11 4.39 6.37
C THR A 81 -21.45 4.59 5.66
N ALA A 82 -22.42 5.15 6.37
CA ALA A 82 -23.74 5.40 5.80
C ALA A 82 -23.68 6.44 4.67
N GLY A 83 -24.68 6.41 3.78
CA GLY A 83 -24.78 7.30 2.62
C GLY A 83 -24.31 6.64 1.33
N ARG A 84 -24.74 7.20 0.20
CA ARG A 84 -24.37 6.71 -1.14
C ARG A 84 -22.97 7.17 -1.55
N ASP A 85 -22.58 8.38 -1.17
CA ASP A 85 -21.26 8.96 -1.41
C ASP A 85 -20.70 9.60 -0.12
N PRO A 86 -20.22 8.79 0.84
CA PRO A 86 -19.65 9.31 2.09
C PRO A 86 -18.49 10.28 1.88
N TRP A 87 -17.63 10.03 0.90
CA TRP A 87 -16.53 10.92 0.58
C TRP A 87 -17.05 12.29 0.10
N GLY A 88 -18.02 12.31 -0.81
CA GLY A 88 -18.61 13.54 -1.34
C GLY A 88 -19.36 14.35 -0.26
N GLU A 89 -20.08 13.68 0.63
CA GLU A 89 -20.74 14.30 1.78
C GLU A 89 -19.72 14.95 2.73
N ALA A 90 -18.69 14.20 3.13
CA ALA A 90 -17.62 14.71 3.99
C ALA A 90 -16.87 15.88 3.33
N ALA A 91 -16.51 15.75 2.05
CA ALA A 91 -15.82 16.81 1.31
C ALA A 91 -16.65 18.10 1.26
N THR A 92 -17.96 17.99 1.08
CA THR A 92 -18.88 19.15 1.03
C THR A 92 -18.87 19.91 2.35
N VAL A 93 -19.05 19.23 3.49
CA VAL A 93 -19.11 19.91 4.80
C VAL A 93 -17.76 20.45 5.25
N LEU A 94 -16.66 19.76 4.95
CA LEU A 94 -15.30 20.24 5.23
C LEU A 94 -15.00 21.53 4.45
N ARG A 95 -15.32 21.56 3.16
CA ARG A 95 -15.15 22.75 2.33
C ARG A 95 -16.07 23.89 2.75
N GLY A 96 -17.29 23.59 3.21
CA GLY A 96 -18.19 24.58 3.79
C GLY A 96 -17.61 25.28 5.02
N ALA A 97 -16.71 24.60 5.75
CA ALA A 97 -15.95 25.18 6.87
C ALA A 97 -14.63 25.86 6.44
N GLY A 98 -14.39 26.03 5.13
CA GLY A 98 -13.18 26.68 4.60
C GLY A 98 -11.94 25.78 4.49
N LEU A 99 -12.07 24.47 4.70
CA LEU A 99 -10.96 23.52 4.59
C LEU A 99 -10.77 23.07 3.14
N ALA A 100 -9.53 23.14 2.63
CA ALA A 100 -9.18 22.47 1.38
C ALA A 100 -9.26 20.95 1.57
N VAL A 101 -9.72 20.22 0.55
CA VAL A 101 -9.85 18.76 0.62
C VAL A 101 -8.98 18.13 -0.46
N HIS A 102 -8.07 17.24 -0.07
CA HIS A 102 -7.30 16.39 -0.98
C HIS A 102 -7.82 14.96 -0.87
N SER A 103 -7.89 14.24 -1.99
CA SER A 103 -8.20 12.82 -1.99
C SER A 103 -6.99 12.01 -1.52
N TRP A 104 -7.19 11.07 -0.62
CA TRP A 104 -6.18 10.10 -0.22
C TRP A 104 -6.49 8.73 -0.81
N VAL A 105 -5.51 8.11 -1.47
CA VAL A 105 -5.71 6.91 -2.28
C VAL A 105 -4.64 5.88 -1.95
N VAL A 106 -5.05 4.74 -1.41
CA VAL A 106 -4.17 3.56 -1.27
C VAL A 106 -4.19 2.76 -2.57
N LEU A 107 -3.02 2.58 -3.19
CA LEU A 107 -2.89 1.91 -4.49
C LEU A 107 -2.52 0.43 -4.37
N ALA A 108 -1.28 0.11 -3.96
CA ALA A 108 -0.73 -1.24 -3.97
C ALA A 108 -0.87 -1.97 -2.62
N HIS A 109 -1.98 -1.77 -1.91
CA HIS A 109 -2.31 -2.52 -0.70
C HIS A 109 -3.80 -2.93 -0.69
N ASN A 110 -4.10 -4.15 -1.13
CA ASN A 110 -5.47 -4.61 -1.31
C ASN A 110 -5.61 -6.14 -1.16
N SER A 111 -5.79 -6.59 0.08
CA SER A 111 -5.93 -8.02 0.41
C SER A 111 -7.11 -8.72 -0.27
N ARG A 112 -8.21 -8.00 -0.49
CA ARG A 112 -9.39 -8.57 -1.14
C ARG A 112 -9.11 -8.82 -2.62
N LEU A 113 -8.52 -7.85 -3.31
CA LEU A 113 -8.12 -7.98 -4.70
C LEU A 113 -7.11 -9.12 -4.89
N GLY A 114 -6.10 -9.22 -4.04
CA GLY A 114 -5.14 -10.34 -4.11
C GLY A 114 -5.76 -11.68 -3.72
N GLY A 115 -6.77 -11.71 -2.85
CA GLY A 115 -7.53 -12.92 -2.54
C GLY A 115 -8.42 -13.40 -3.69
N GLU A 116 -9.11 -12.48 -4.37
CA GLU A 116 -9.97 -12.78 -5.53
C GLU A 116 -9.17 -13.02 -6.81
N HIS A 117 -7.99 -12.39 -6.96
CA HIS A 117 -7.09 -12.54 -8.10
C HIS A 117 -5.65 -12.89 -7.66
N PRO A 118 -5.38 -14.12 -7.16
CA PRO A 118 -4.08 -14.48 -6.57
C PRO A 118 -2.87 -14.28 -7.48
N ARG A 119 -3.06 -14.36 -8.80
CA ARG A 119 -1.99 -14.12 -9.79
C ARG A 119 -1.44 -12.69 -9.72
N THR A 120 -2.25 -11.73 -9.27
CA THR A 120 -1.89 -10.31 -9.24
C THR A 120 -0.92 -9.94 -8.11
N SER A 121 -0.76 -10.82 -7.12
CA SER A 121 0.02 -10.55 -5.91
C SER A 121 1.52 -10.82 -6.08
N VAL A 122 2.29 -10.18 -5.19
CA VAL A 122 3.69 -10.55 -4.97
C VAL A 122 3.78 -12.03 -4.59
N ARG A 123 4.72 -12.73 -5.22
CA ARG A 123 5.06 -14.13 -4.91
C ARG A 123 6.52 -14.21 -4.47
N ASN A 124 6.82 -14.59 -3.24
CA ASN A 124 8.20 -14.58 -2.75
C ASN A 124 9.06 -15.71 -3.37
N ALA A 125 10.34 -15.79 -2.99
CA ALA A 125 11.27 -16.80 -3.51
C ALA A 125 10.91 -18.26 -3.16
N TYR A 126 10.13 -18.46 -2.09
CA TYR A 126 9.60 -19.77 -1.67
C TYR A 126 8.30 -20.14 -2.41
N GLY A 127 7.67 -19.16 -3.05
CA GLY A 127 6.41 -19.33 -3.76
C GLY A 127 5.17 -18.96 -2.97
N ASP A 128 5.32 -18.40 -1.76
CA ASP A 128 4.22 -17.86 -0.97
C ASP A 128 3.63 -16.64 -1.65
N SER A 129 2.31 -16.52 -1.62
CA SER A 129 1.59 -15.35 -2.14
C SER A 129 1.29 -14.35 -1.03
N TYR A 130 1.48 -13.07 -1.33
CA TYR A 130 1.15 -11.95 -0.45
C TYR A 130 -0.13 -11.26 -0.96
N PRO A 131 -1.34 -11.73 -0.61
CA PRO A 131 -2.59 -11.18 -1.12
C PRO A 131 -2.74 -9.69 -0.83
N TRP A 132 -2.10 -9.19 0.22
CA TRP A 132 -2.13 -7.78 0.58
C TRP A 132 -1.25 -6.88 -0.30
N ALA A 133 -0.34 -7.44 -1.09
CA ALA A 133 0.63 -6.73 -1.90
C ALA A 133 0.47 -7.09 -3.39
N PRO A 134 -0.41 -6.40 -4.13
CA PRO A 134 -0.44 -6.47 -5.59
C PRO A 134 0.93 -6.14 -6.20
N CYS A 135 1.37 -6.93 -7.18
CA CYS A 135 2.63 -6.73 -7.88
C CYS A 135 2.50 -5.55 -8.86
N VAL A 136 3.09 -4.41 -8.54
CA VAL A 136 3.02 -3.19 -9.36
C VAL A 136 3.72 -3.31 -10.72
N ALA A 137 4.53 -4.35 -10.93
CA ALA A 137 5.09 -4.65 -12.25
C ALA A 137 4.07 -5.23 -13.24
N ARG A 138 2.97 -5.78 -12.75
CA ARG A 138 1.93 -6.33 -13.62
C ARG A 138 1.18 -5.22 -14.35
N PRO A 139 1.06 -5.29 -15.69
CA PRO A 139 0.34 -4.28 -16.47
C PRO A 139 -1.08 -4.01 -15.98
N GLU A 140 -1.82 -5.06 -15.61
CA GLU A 140 -3.20 -4.95 -15.12
C GLU A 140 -3.30 -4.30 -13.73
N VAL A 141 -2.34 -4.56 -12.84
CA VAL A 141 -2.27 -3.93 -11.52
C VAL A 141 -1.91 -2.45 -11.66
N ARG A 142 -0.95 -2.13 -12.55
CA ARG A 142 -0.61 -0.74 -12.87
C ARG A 142 -1.79 0.01 -13.48
N ALA A 143 -2.50 -0.61 -14.43
CA ALA A 143 -3.69 -0.03 -15.04
C ALA A 143 -4.81 0.23 -14.01
N TYR A 144 -5.01 -0.70 -13.06
CA TYR A 144 -5.91 -0.51 -11.93
C TYR A 144 -5.49 0.67 -11.06
N ALA A 145 -4.23 0.74 -10.64
CA ALA A 145 -3.69 1.80 -9.77
C ALA A 145 -3.81 3.18 -10.42
N VAL A 146 -3.40 3.33 -11.69
CA VAL A 146 -3.52 4.59 -12.45
C VAL A 146 -4.97 5.01 -12.58
N SER A 147 -5.88 4.06 -12.88
CA SER A 147 -7.29 4.39 -13.07
C SER A 147 -7.99 4.79 -11.77
N LEU A 148 -7.62 4.14 -10.66
CA LEU A 148 -8.10 4.48 -9.32
C LEU A 148 -7.58 5.85 -8.87
N ALA A 149 -6.29 6.13 -9.07
CA ALA A 149 -5.70 7.44 -8.79
C ALA A 149 -6.37 8.55 -9.61
N ALA A 150 -6.55 8.33 -10.91
CA ALA A 150 -7.18 9.29 -11.81
C ALA A 150 -8.64 9.59 -11.44
N GLU A 151 -9.42 8.57 -11.07
CA GLU A 151 -10.80 8.77 -10.62
C GLU A 151 -10.88 9.50 -9.28
N ALA A 152 -10.02 9.12 -8.33
CA ALA A 152 -9.95 9.77 -7.02
C ALA A 152 -9.53 11.24 -7.12
N ALA A 153 -8.60 11.56 -8.03
CA ALA A 153 -8.05 12.91 -8.18
C ALA A 153 -9.05 13.95 -8.66
N VAL A 154 -10.05 13.53 -9.43
CA VAL A 154 -11.06 14.43 -10.02
C VAL A 154 -12.39 14.39 -9.27
N ARG A 155 -12.44 13.79 -8.07
CA ARG A 155 -13.68 13.74 -7.29
C ARG A 155 -14.16 15.16 -6.95
N PRO A 156 -15.48 15.42 -7.03
CA PRO A 156 -16.01 16.77 -6.79
C PRO A 156 -15.58 17.37 -5.45
N GLY A 157 -14.88 18.49 -5.48
CA GLY A 157 -14.35 19.16 -4.28
C GLY A 157 -12.91 18.80 -3.91
N ALA A 158 -12.29 17.82 -4.58
CA ALA A 158 -10.85 17.56 -4.43
C ALA A 158 -10.03 18.71 -5.06
N GLY A 159 -9.08 19.25 -4.31
CA GLY A 159 -8.09 20.24 -4.77
C GLY A 159 -6.69 19.66 -4.99
N GLY A 160 -6.49 18.38 -4.69
CA GLY A 160 -5.23 17.66 -4.80
C GLY A 160 -5.38 16.19 -4.41
N THR A 161 -4.30 15.42 -4.56
CA THR A 161 -4.30 13.98 -4.32
C THR A 161 -3.03 13.53 -3.64
N GLU A 162 -3.19 12.74 -2.57
CA GLU A 162 -2.12 12.05 -1.87
C GLU A 162 -2.18 10.56 -2.23
N LEU A 163 -1.09 10.04 -2.79
CA LEU A 163 -0.96 8.62 -3.14
C LEU A 163 -0.22 7.88 -2.03
N GLU A 164 -0.88 6.87 -1.46
CA GLU A 164 -0.32 5.98 -0.47
C GLU A 164 -0.13 4.59 -1.07
N SER A 165 0.87 3.86 -0.57
CA SER A 165 1.23 2.56 -1.12
C SER A 165 1.52 2.64 -2.64
N CYS A 166 2.12 3.74 -3.09
CA CYS A 166 2.42 4.01 -4.50
C CYS A 166 3.79 3.42 -4.88
N GLY A 167 3.88 2.09 -4.91
CA GLY A 167 5.11 1.39 -5.26
C GLY A 167 5.13 -0.05 -4.79
N TRP A 168 6.34 -0.59 -4.69
CA TRP A 168 6.55 -1.98 -4.30
C TRP A 168 6.18 -2.24 -2.84
N TYR A 169 5.29 -3.20 -2.63
CA TYR A 169 4.93 -3.75 -1.33
C TYR A 169 5.44 -5.19 -1.22
N GLY A 170 5.48 -5.73 0.00
CA GLY A 170 6.02 -7.06 0.27
C GLY A 170 5.76 -7.50 1.71
N LEU A 171 6.69 -8.27 2.28
CA LEU A 171 6.55 -8.87 3.60
C LEU A 171 6.36 -7.85 4.72
N ALA A 172 7.10 -6.73 4.67
CA ALA A 172 7.19 -5.78 5.79
C ALA A 172 5.87 -5.07 6.13
N HIS A 173 4.91 -5.03 5.20
CA HIS A 173 3.63 -4.38 5.47
C HIS A 173 2.72 -5.32 6.26
N LEU A 174 2.27 -4.85 7.43
CA LEU A 174 1.38 -5.61 8.31
C LEU A 174 0.11 -6.01 7.56
N HIS A 175 -0.38 -7.22 7.85
CA HIS A 175 -1.61 -7.75 7.28
C HIS A 175 -2.36 -8.63 8.27
N ALA A 176 -3.67 -8.40 8.38
CA ALA A 176 -4.55 -9.12 9.31
C ALA A 176 -4.08 -9.04 10.78
N HIS A 177 -3.74 -10.16 11.40
CA HIS A 177 -3.22 -10.26 12.76
C HIS A 177 -1.85 -10.94 12.72
N ASP A 178 -0.90 -10.29 12.05
CA ASP A 178 0.39 -10.88 11.76
C ASP A 178 1.28 -11.06 13.00
N LYS A 179 2.08 -12.14 12.97
CA LYS A 179 3.00 -12.54 14.04
C LYS A 179 4.41 -12.73 13.48
N THR A 180 4.82 -11.81 12.61
CA THR A 180 6.10 -11.84 11.90
C THR A 180 7.27 -11.44 12.80
N ALA A 181 7.01 -10.64 13.85
CA ALA A 181 8.01 -10.15 14.79
C ALA A 181 8.72 -11.25 15.62
N GLY A 182 8.26 -12.51 15.57
CA GLY A 182 8.92 -13.64 16.21
C GLY A 182 10.24 -14.06 15.52
N VAL A 183 10.45 -13.64 14.27
CA VAL A 183 11.72 -13.84 13.55
C VAL A 183 12.31 -12.46 13.24
N PRO A 184 13.47 -12.09 13.81
CA PRO A 184 14.05 -10.77 13.61
C PRO A 184 14.67 -10.67 12.21
N LEU A 185 13.89 -10.23 11.24
CA LEU A 185 14.38 -9.87 9.91
C LEU A 185 14.83 -8.41 9.93
N GLY A 186 16.11 -8.16 9.71
CA GLY A 186 16.65 -6.86 9.35
C GLY A 186 16.40 -6.49 7.89
N GLY A 187 17.04 -5.42 7.44
CA GLY A 187 16.72 -4.78 6.16
C GLY A 187 16.91 -5.67 4.93
N ALA A 188 17.99 -6.46 4.88
CA ALA A 188 18.23 -7.33 3.72
C ALA A 188 17.28 -8.52 3.72
N GLY A 189 17.02 -9.16 4.86
CA GLY A 189 16.04 -10.23 5.01
C GLY A 189 14.63 -9.78 4.63
N GLN A 190 14.22 -8.58 5.07
CA GLN A 190 12.94 -7.98 4.65
C GLN A 190 12.90 -7.70 3.15
N TYR A 191 13.99 -7.20 2.55
CA TYR A 191 14.08 -6.96 1.12
C TYR A 191 13.96 -8.25 0.32
N LEU A 192 14.75 -9.27 0.68
CA LEU A 192 14.80 -10.58 0.05
C LEU A 192 13.45 -11.30 0.12
N MET A 193 12.78 -11.27 1.28
CA MET A 193 11.42 -11.79 1.43
C MET A 193 10.38 -11.00 0.62
N SER A 194 10.67 -9.75 0.28
CA SER A 194 9.80 -8.87 -0.50
C SER A 194 10.08 -8.86 -2.01
N LEU A 195 11.04 -9.67 -2.49
CA LEU A 195 11.26 -9.86 -3.92
C LEU A 195 10.13 -10.70 -4.52
N CYS A 196 9.61 -10.25 -5.66
CA CYS A 196 8.54 -10.96 -6.36
C CYS A 196 9.12 -11.85 -7.47
N PHE A 197 8.66 -13.10 -7.55
CA PHE A 197 9.00 -14.11 -8.55
C PHE A 197 7.75 -14.60 -9.30
N CYS A 198 6.73 -13.73 -9.49
CA CYS A 198 5.68 -13.97 -10.48
C CYS A 198 6.26 -13.96 -11.91
N GLU A 199 5.49 -14.38 -12.91
CA GLU A 199 5.99 -14.50 -14.28
C GLU A 199 6.57 -13.17 -14.81
N VAL A 200 5.89 -12.05 -14.53
CA VAL A 200 6.31 -10.71 -14.95
C VAL A 200 7.63 -10.30 -14.32
N CYS A 201 7.83 -10.57 -13.02
CA CYS A 201 9.08 -10.22 -12.37
C CYS A 201 10.23 -11.15 -12.77
N ARG A 202 9.96 -12.43 -13.06
CA ARG A 202 10.97 -13.34 -13.60
C ARG A 202 11.46 -12.84 -14.96
N GLU A 203 10.56 -12.47 -15.86
CA GLU A 203 10.91 -11.85 -17.15
C GLU A 203 11.65 -10.52 -16.97
N GLY A 204 11.25 -9.72 -15.99
CA GLY A 204 11.91 -8.46 -15.63
C GLY A 204 13.35 -8.64 -15.15
N TYR A 205 13.60 -9.62 -14.27
CA TYR A 205 14.96 -9.96 -13.85
C TYR A 205 15.81 -10.49 -15.00
N ALA A 206 15.24 -11.32 -15.89
CA ALA A 206 15.91 -11.81 -17.09
C ALA A 206 16.32 -10.65 -18.02
N SER A 207 15.42 -9.71 -18.22
CA SER A 207 15.67 -8.49 -19.00
C SER A 207 16.74 -7.58 -18.36
N ALA A 208 16.92 -7.68 -17.04
CA ALA A 208 17.96 -6.99 -16.29
C ALA A 208 19.28 -7.80 -16.18
N GLY A 209 19.40 -8.93 -16.88
CA GLY A 209 20.63 -9.72 -16.98
C GLY A 209 20.81 -10.82 -15.93
N ALA A 210 19.81 -11.08 -15.09
CA ALA A 210 19.83 -12.18 -14.12
C ALA A 210 19.21 -13.47 -14.71
N ASP A 211 19.63 -14.64 -14.20
CA ASP A 211 18.85 -15.87 -14.39
C ASP A 211 17.81 -15.93 -13.26
N PRO A 212 16.50 -15.92 -13.55
CA PRO A 212 15.47 -15.83 -12.52
C PRO A 212 15.47 -17.01 -11.54
N GLU A 213 15.88 -18.21 -11.97
CA GLU A 213 15.92 -19.39 -11.13
C GLU A 213 17.19 -19.44 -10.27
N ARG A 214 18.32 -19.03 -10.84
CA ARG A 214 19.56 -18.82 -10.05
C ARG A 214 19.36 -17.73 -9.00
N LEU A 215 18.76 -16.59 -9.36
CA LEU A 215 18.42 -15.52 -8.42
C LEU A 215 17.47 -16.03 -7.33
N ARG A 216 16.41 -16.77 -7.67
CA ARG A 216 15.49 -17.35 -6.68
C ARG A 216 16.23 -18.25 -5.70
N THR A 217 17.09 -19.13 -6.23
CA THR A 217 17.92 -20.05 -5.42
C THR A 217 18.89 -19.28 -4.52
N ALA A 218 19.50 -18.21 -5.01
CA ALA A 218 20.38 -17.35 -4.23
C ALA A 218 19.63 -16.67 -3.07
N VAL A 219 18.42 -16.16 -3.32
CA VAL A 219 17.56 -15.58 -2.27
C VAL A 219 17.22 -16.61 -1.19
N VAL A 220 16.82 -17.83 -1.59
CA VAL A 220 16.52 -18.91 -0.64
C VAL A 220 17.74 -19.26 0.21
N ARG A 221 18.91 -19.42 -0.42
CA ARG A 221 20.18 -19.71 0.27
C ARG A 221 20.58 -18.58 1.23
N ALA A 222 20.42 -17.32 0.82
CA ALA A 222 20.73 -16.16 1.65
C ALA A 222 19.88 -16.09 2.92
N LEU A 223 18.63 -16.57 2.87
CA LEU A 223 17.70 -16.56 3.98
C LEU A 223 17.80 -17.79 4.89
N GLU A 224 18.41 -18.89 4.43
CA GLU A 224 18.54 -20.15 5.18
C GLU A 224 19.10 -19.98 6.61
N PRO A 225 20.17 -19.18 6.86
CA PRO A 225 20.69 -19.00 8.21
C PRO A 225 19.67 -18.43 9.20
N LEU A 226 18.78 -17.54 8.75
CA LEU A 226 17.74 -16.93 9.58
C LEU A 226 16.74 -17.97 10.10
N TRP A 227 16.42 -18.96 9.26
CA TRP A 227 15.51 -20.05 9.63
C TRP A 227 16.17 -21.06 10.57
N ALA A 228 17.50 -21.15 10.54
CA ALA A 228 18.30 -21.91 11.49
C ALA A 228 18.56 -21.15 12.82
N GLY A 229 17.97 -19.96 13.00
CA GLY A 229 18.14 -19.14 14.20
C GLY A 229 19.48 -18.39 14.27
N GLN A 230 20.22 -18.33 13.16
CA GLN A 230 21.43 -17.52 13.06
C GLN A 230 21.04 -16.05 12.81
N PRO A 231 21.81 -15.09 13.34
CA PRO A 231 21.56 -13.68 13.08
C PRO A 231 21.77 -13.35 11.60
N GLU A 232 21.07 -12.33 11.12
CA GLU A 232 21.34 -11.77 9.80
C GLU A 232 22.76 -11.16 9.76
N PRO A 233 23.48 -11.28 8.62
CA PRO A 233 24.68 -10.50 8.40
C PRO A 233 24.37 -9.00 8.48
N GLY A 234 25.06 -8.27 9.36
CA GLY A 234 24.81 -6.85 9.55
C GLY A 234 25.27 -6.30 10.90
N PRO A 235 25.03 -5.00 11.18
CA PRO A 235 25.39 -4.40 12.45
C PRO A 235 24.63 -5.05 13.61
N PRO A 236 25.16 -4.98 14.84
CA PRO A 236 24.57 -5.62 16.01
C PRO A 236 23.13 -5.15 16.29
N PRO A 237 22.33 -5.96 16.99
CA PRO A 237 20.96 -5.63 17.37
C PRO A 237 20.86 -4.26 18.06
N GLY A 238 19.81 -3.48 17.77
CA GLY A 238 19.55 -2.19 18.40
C GLY A 238 20.07 -0.96 17.63
N ARG A 239 20.79 -1.15 16.52
CA ARG A 239 21.07 -0.08 15.55
C ARG A 239 20.21 -0.31 14.32
N THR A 240 19.40 0.69 13.93
CA THR A 240 18.74 0.65 12.62
C THR A 240 19.81 1.00 11.57
N PRO A 241 20.19 0.05 10.69
CA PRO A 241 21.14 0.36 9.63
C PRO A 241 20.59 1.44 8.70
N GLY A 242 21.47 2.28 8.16
CA GLY A 242 21.09 3.18 7.09
C GLY A 242 20.75 2.40 5.81
N ARG A 243 19.98 2.99 4.90
CA ARG A 243 19.60 2.35 3.61
C ARG A 243 20.80 1.84 2.80
N GLU A 244 21.93 2.53 2.86
CA GLU A 244 23.17 2.12 2.19
C GLU A 244 23.74 0.83 2.78
N GLN A 245 23.68 0.66 4.10
CA GLN A 245 24.15 -0.55 4.78
C GLN A 245 23.22 -1.73 4.51
N GLU A 246 21.91 -1.50 4.48
CA GLU A 246 20.93 -2.52 4.08
C GLU A 246 21.21 -3.01 2.64
N TRP A 247 21.51 -2.08 1.72
CA TRP A 247 21.81 -2.42 0.34
C TRP A 247 23.14 -3.17 0.20
N ALA A 248 24.18 -2.76 0.91
CA ALA A 248 25.47 -3.48 0.94
C ALA A 248 25.31 -4.93 1.42
N ALA A 249 24.46 -5.17 2.43
CA ALA A 249 24.14 -6.52 2.89
C ALA A 249 23.40 -7.35 1.82
N VAL A 250 22.48 -6.73 1.05
CA VAL A 250 21.85 -7.41 -0.09
C VAL A 250 22.87 -7.77 -1.18
N GLU A 251 23.81 -6.87 -1.48
CA GLU A 251 24.89 -7.11 -2.44
C GLU A 251 25.84 -8.23 -1.98
N GLU A 252 26.17 -8.29 -0.70
CA GLU A 252 26.97 -9.38 -0.12
C GLU A 252 26.24 -10.73 -0.25
N LEU A 253 24.93 -10.76 0.03
CA LEU A 253 24.12 -11.98 0.01
C LEU A 253 23.84 -12.51 -1.41
N LEU A 254 23.59 -11.61 -2.38
CA LEU A 254 23.19 -11.99 -3.74
C LEU A 254 24.30 -11.88 -4.79
N GLY A 255 25.42 -11.23 -4.46
CA GLY A 255 26.49 -10.96 -5.41
C GLY A 255 26.00 -10.19 -6.63
N SER A 256 26.38 -10.65 -7.83
CA SER A 256 26.02 -9.99 -9.09
C SER A 256 24.50 -9.93 -9.37
N GLU A 257 23.70 -10.80 -8.72
CA GLU A 257 22.25 -10.84 -8.92
C GLU A 257 21.54 -9.65 -8.24
N ALA A 258 22.15 -9.00 -7.24
CA ALA A 258 21.57 -7.86 -6.54
C ALA A 258 21.22 -6.71 -7.49
N ALA A 259 22.13 -6.38 -8.41
CA ALA A 259 21.96 -5.29 -9.36
C ALA A 259 20.69 -5.45 -10.22
N ALA A 260 20.40 -6.67 -10.67
CA ALA A 260 19.23 -6.96 -11.49
C ALA A 260 17.91 -6.71 -10.73
N THR A 261 17.86 -7.08 -9.44
CA THR A 261 16.67 -6.86 -8.60
C THR A 261 16.36 -5.37 -8.42
N ARG A 262 17.39 -4.54 -8.20
CA ARG A 262 17.25 -3.09 -8.08
C ARG A 262 16.93 -2.44 -9.42
N ALA A 263 17.59 -2.86 -10.50
CA ALA A 263 17.33 -2.36 -11.84
C ALA A 263 15.87 -2.58 -12.22
N TRP A 264 15.35 -3.80 -12.04
CA TRP A 264 13.96 -4.12 -12.33
C TRP A 264 12.98 -3.32 -11.47
N ARG A 265 13.19 -3.26 -10.14
CA ARG A 265 12.30 -2.52 -9.24
C ARG A 265 12.28 -1.02 -9.54
N SER A 266 13.44 -0.45 -9.90
CA SER A 266 13.58 0.96 -10.27
C SER A 266 12.87 1.25 -11.59
N ALA A 267 13.08 0.40 -12.61
CA ALA A 267 12.42 0.55 -13.90
C ALA A 267 10.89 0.54 -13.78
N VAL A 268 10.33 -0.39 -12.98
CA VAL A 268 8.89 -0.45 -12.71
C VAL A 268 8.39 0.79 -11.94
N ALA A 269 9.17 1.29 -10.98
CA ALA A 269 8.77 2.46 -10.20
C ALA A 269 8.83 3.78 -11.01
N SER A 270 9.64 3.83 -12.07
CA SER A 270 9.78 5.00 -12.94
C SER A 270 8.88 4.97 -14.19
N ALA A 271 8.17 3.87 -14.44
CA ALA A 271 7.34 3.68 -15.63
C ALA A 271 5.91 4.22 -15.43
#